data_AF-A0A845CKJ7-F1
#
_entry.id   AF-A0A845CKJ7-F1
#
_cell.length_a   1.000
_cell.length_b   1.000
_cell.length_c   1.000
_cell.angle_alpha   90.00
_cell.angle_beta   90.00
_cell.angle_gamma   90.00
#
_symmetry.space_group_name_H-M   'P 1'
#
loop_
_entity.id
_entity.type
_entity.pdbx_description
1 polymer ?
#
loop_
_entity_poly.entity_id
_entity_poly.type
_entity_poly.pdbx_seq_one_letter_code
_entity_poly.pdbx_strand_id
1 'polypeptide(L)'
;MRKSLKIIRTPGMALAAGRTARFSGEARGLTRFLTSETSTDAGAFTFEGREALLEIVAALDEVLRDRAPDRTVSVLKGAQVGMTTLAIGFALYCVIVHRLNVGYFLPDQDFADRFDQTRVRPALRRGRMASLMREGKYKGASPKGLKEFPGRGGSRFLYILGLRDIGNAISIPLDVLIRDEVDDLPPDNLKWSNDRIDASPLALTLNLAVGRTPGAGIHAMYEAGDRRRWRVRCPACRTESVPEEYWPGILRGGALACPECGGALERRAGRWVAGRANRRHRSYRLSQLAVGAVRLERIKAKWAAVRLPSEKARFRCSALAIPDAGDTQPISRELLAKLRDAAPYYLAEAPA
;
A
#
# COMPACT_ATOMS: atom_id res chain seq x y z
N MET A 1 70.37 -4.76 -42.05
CA MET A 1 69.04 -5.01 -42.65
C MET A 1 67.97 -4.88 -41.56
N ARG A 2 67.15 -3.82 -41.62
CA ARG A 2 66.09 -3.53 -40.64
C ARG A 2 64.90 -4.47 -40.87
N LYS A 3 64.48 -5.24 -39.86
CA LYS A 3 63.25 -6.06 -39.93
C LYS A 3 62.06 -5.18 -39.51
N SER A 4 61.17 -4.92 -40.47
CA SER A 4 59.91 -4.19 -40.27
C SER A 4 58.92 -5.00 -39.44
N LEU A 5 58.44 -4.44 -38.32
CA LEU A 5 57.27 -4.96 -37.60
C LEU A 5 56.01 -4.69 -38.43
N LYS A 6 55.30 -5.75 -38.83
CA LYS A 6 53.92 -5.65 -39.33
C LYS A 6 52.96 -5.46 -38.16
N ILE A 7 52.39 -4.27 -38.04
CA ILE A 7 51.27 -3.98 -37.14
C ILE A 7 50.02 -4.63 -37.73
N ILE A 8 49.51 -5.69 -37.09
CA ILE A 8 48.21 -6.28 -37.41
C ILE A 8 47.15 -5.37 -36.80
N ARG A 9 46.43 -4.62 -37.65
CA ARG A 9 45.25 -3.85 -37.23
C ARG A 9 44.09 -4.81 -36.99
N THR A 10 43.75 -5.03 -35.74
CA THR A 10 42.49 -5.65 -35.33
C THR A 10 41.34 -4.75 -35.82
N PRO A 11 40.30 -5.27 -36.49
CA PRO A 11 39.15 -4.44 -36.86
C PRO A 11 38.51 -3.91 -35.59
N GLY A 12 38.33 -2.59 -35.52
CA GLY A 12 37.68 -1.95 -34.39
C GLY A 12 36.31 -2.58 -34.17
N MET A 13 36.09 -3.12 -32.96
CA MET A 13 34.74 -3.33 -32.45
C MET A 13 34.06 -1.96 -32.43
N ALA A 14 33.28 -1.68 -33.47
CA ALA A 14 32.24 -0.69 -33.38
C ALA A 14 31.39 -1.08 -32.17
N LEU A 15 31.50 -0.31 -31.09
CA LEU A 15 30.47 -0.27 -30.06
C LEU A 15 29.19 0.10 -30.79
N ALA A 16 28.42 -0.92 -31.17
CA ALA A 16 27.04 -0.73 -31.52
C ALA A 16 26.44 -0.02 -30.32
N ALA A 17 26.15 1.27 -30.48
CA ALA A 17 25.32 2.03 -29.59
C ALA A 17 23.94 1.38 -29.65
N GLY A 18 23.81 0.25 -28.95
CA GLY A 18 22.57 -0.45 -28.74
C GLY A 18 21.67 0.59 -28.12
N ARG A 19 20.67 1.03 -28.87
CA ARG A 19 19.53 1.75 -28.33
C ARG A 19 18.94 0.83 -27.27
N THR A 20 19.43 0.96 -26.04
CA THR A 20 18.81 0.38 -24.86
C THR A 20 17.38 0.87 -24.92
N ALA A 21 16.43 -0.03 -25.19
CA ALA A 21 15.02 0.19 -24.93
C ALA A 21 14.91 0.59 -23.45
N ARG A 22 15.05 1.87 -23.18
CA ARG A 22 15.01 2.47 -21.85
C ARG A 22 13.55 2.81 -21.61
N PHE A 23 13.12 2.75 -20.36
CA PHE A 23 12.13 3.72 -19.86
C PHE A 23 12.81 5.10 -19.76
N SER A 24 13.49 5.57 -20.82
CA SER A 24 14.22 6.84 -20.80
C SER A 24 13.20 7.96 -20.91
N GLY A 25 12.97 8.65 -19.80
CA GLY A 25 12.11 9.83 -19.72
C GLY A 25 10.60 9.59 -19.83
N GLU A 26 10.13 8.35 -20.03
CA GLU A 26 8.78 8.12 -20.58
C GLU A 26 7.71 7.59 -19.62
N ALA A 27 8.04 7.27 -18.37
CA ALA A 27 6.99 7.02 -17.36
C ALA A 27 6.57 8.35 -16.72
N ARG A 28 5.69 9.07 -17.41
CA ARG A 28 4.99 10.27 -16.91
C ARG A 28 4.16 9.92 -15.67
N GLY A 29 4.74 10.03 -14.47
CA GLY A 29 4.07 9.83 -13.17
C GLY A 29 3.59 8.41 -12.87
N LEU A 30 3.52 8.07 -11.59
CA LEU A 30 3.06 6.77 -11.10
C LEU A 30 1.67 6.38 -11.64
N THR A 31 0.75 7.33 -11.79
CA THR A 31 -0.60 7.09 -12.34
C THR A 31 -0.54 6.45 -13.72
N ARG A 32 0.27 7.00 -14.64
CA ARG A 32 0.39 6.45 -16.00
C ARG A 32 1.08 5.11 -15.99
N PHE A 33 2.11 4.95 -15.16
CA PHE A 33 2.81 3.68 -15.02
C PHE A 33 1.85 2.57 -14.57
N LEU A 34 1.01 2.85 -13.58
CA LEU A 34 0.01 1.91 -13.08
C LEU A 34 -0.97 1.51 -14.20
N THR A 35 -1.49 2.46 -14.98
CA THR A 35 -2.47 2.14 -16.02
C THR A 35 -1.87 1.49 -17.28
N SER A 36 -0.57 1.66 -17.56
CA SER A 36 0.07 1.09 -18.75
C SER A 36 0.84 -0.22 -18.48
N GLU A 37 1.44 -0.37 -17.31
CA GLU A 37 2.34 -1.51 -17.02
C GLU A 37 1.77 -2.44 -15.94
N THR A 38 0.74 -2.03 -15.19
CA THR A 38 0.09 -2.91 -14.20
C THR A 38 -1.19 -3.51 -14.76
N SER A 39 -1.42 -4.78 -14.45
CA SER A 39 -2.62 -5.49 -14.88
C SER A 39 -3.15 -6.37 -13.75
N THR A 40 -4.42 -6.70 -13.89
CA THR A 40 -5.17 -7.63 -13.05
C THR A 40 -5.61 -8.83 -13.88
N ASP A 41 -6.36 -9.75 -13.28
CA ASP A 41 -6.97 -10.85 -14.01
C ASP A 41 -8.04 -10.36 -15.01
N ALA A 42 -8.63 -9.19 -14.76
CA ALA A 42 -9.63 -8.56 -15.60
C ALA A 42 -9.05 -7.66 -16.72
N GLY A 43 -7.73 -7.64 -16.90
CA GLY A 43 -7.05 -6.79 -17.89
C GLY A 43 -6.22 -5.66 -17.27
N ALA A 44 -5.98 -4.59 -18.03
CA ALA A 44 -5.18 -3.45 -17.58
C ALA A 44 -5.74 -2.81 -16.30
N PHE A 45 -4.87 -2.34 -15.41
CA PHE A 45 -5.30 -1.66 -14.19
C PHE A 45 -5.97 -0.33 -14.54
N THR A 46 -7.14 -0.07 -13.94
CA THR A 46 -7.88 1.18 -14.09
C THR A 46 -8.23 1.77 -12.72
N PHE A 47 -8.24 3.10 -12.66
CA PHE A 47 -8.74 3.85 -11.50
C PHE A 47 -10.25 4.02 -11.51
N GLU A 48 -10.94 3.56 -12.55
CA GLU A 48 -12.40 3.56 -12.58
C GLU A 48 -12.96 2.75 -11.38
N GLY A 49 -13.80 3.41 -10.58
CA GLY A 49 -14.32 2.87 -9.33
C GLY A 49 -13.27 2.73 -8.23
N ARG A 50 -12.09 3.32 -8.38
CA ARG A 50 -10.97 3.34 -7.42
C ARG A 50 -10.39 4.75 -7.28
N GLU A 51 -11.22 5.76 -7.45
CA GLU A 51 -10.86 7.18 -7.46
C GLU A 51 -10.15 7.58 -6.15
N ALA A 52 -10.55 6.99 -5.03
CA ALA A 52 -9.91 7.20 -3.73
C ALA A 52 -8.42 6.83 -3.69
N LEU A 53 -7.94 5.96 -4.59
CA LEU A 53 -6.52 5.61 -4.69
C LEU A 53 -5.68 6.72 -5.34
N LEU A 54 -6.28 7.63 -6.13
CA LEU A 54 -5.54 8.63 -6.91
C LEU A 54 -4.72 9.56 -6.01
N GLU A 55 -5.23 9.98 -4.85
CA GLU A 55 -4.46 10.83 -3.95
C GLU A 55 -3.31 10.07 -3.27
N ILE A 56 -3.49 8.79 -2.95
CA ILE A 56 -2.43 7.94 -2.39
C ILE A 56 -1.31 7.80 -3.44
N VAL A 57 -1.68 7.59 -4.70
CA VAL A 57 -0.75 7.54 -5.84
C VAL A 57 -0.03 8.87 -6.01
N ALA A 58 -0.76 9.99 -6.01
CA ALA A 58 -0.17 11.31 -6.11
C ALA A 58 0.80 11.60 -4.96
N ALA A 59 0.47 11.18 -3.74
CA ALA A 59 1.36 11.32 -2.58
C ALA A 59 2.67 10.54 -2.74
N LEU A 60 2.60 9.31 -3.23
CA LEU A 60 3.79 8.50 -3.50
C LEU A 60 4.62 9.07 -4.65
N ASP A 61 3.96 9.52 -5.72
CA ASP A 61 4.61 10.12 -6.89
C ASP A 61 5.29 11.45 -6.56
N GLU A 62 4.67 12.28 -5.71
CA GLU A 62 5.24 13.52 -5.19
C GLU A 62 6.56 13.27 -4.46
N VAL A 63 6.60 12.28 -3.55
CA VAL A 63 7.82 11.95 -2.80
C VAL A 63 8.95 11.55 -3.75
N LEU A 64 8.67 10.71 -4.74
CA LEU A 64 9.68 10.27 -5.71
C LEU A 64 10.13 11.40 -6.64
N ARG A 65 9.20 12.22 -7.12
CA ARG A 65 9.46 13.37 -8.01
C ARG A 65 10.30 14.43 -7.32
N ASP A 66 9.95 14.79 -6.09
CA ASP A 66 10.62 15.83 -5.31
C ASP A 66 11.85 15.30 -4.56
N ARG A 67 12.08 13.97 -4.58
CA ARG A 67 13.09 13.28 -3.75
C ARG A 67 12.99 13.71 -2.28
N ALA A 68 11.76 13.86 -1.79
CA ALA A 68 11.53 14.33 -0.44
C ALA A 68 11.98 13.26 0.58
N PRO A 69 12.95 13.54 1.46
CA PRO A 69 13.49 12.53 2.36
C PRO A 69 12.51 12.19 3.50
N ASP A 70 12.68 10.98 4.04
CA ASP A 70 12.05 10.46 5.27
C ASP A 70 10.53 10.62 5.28
N ARG A 71 9.89 10.12 4.23
CA ARG A 71 8.43 10.19 4.08
C ARG A 71 7.79 8.84 4.34
N THR A 72 6.70 8.87 5.10
CA THR A 72 5.88 7.71 5.38
C THR A 72 4.48 7.90 4.81
N VAL A 73 3.98 6.86 4.15
CA VAL A 73 2.57 6.72 3.77
C VAL A 73 2.01 5.50 4.48
N SER A 74 0.89 5.65 5.19
CA SER A 74 0.24 4.52 5.88
C SER A 74 -1.22 4.42 5.50
N VAL A 75 -1.65 3.24 5.05
CA VAL A 75 -3.02 3.01 4.58
C VAL A 75 -3.66 1.92 5.43
N LEU A 76 -4.48 2.37 6.38
CA LEU A 76 -5.46 1.54 7.07
C LEU A 76 -6.58 1.23 6.07
N LYS A 77 -6.64 0.00 5.57
CA LYS A 77 -7.50 -0.38 4.44
C LYS A 77 -8.59 -1.39 4.82
N GLY A 78 -9.70 -1.35 4.11
CA GLY A 78 -10.59 -2.49 3.97
C GLY A 78 -9.98 -3.56 3.07
N ALA A 79 -10.54 -4.76 3.11
CA ALA A 79 -10.16 -5.85 2.23
C ALA A 79 -10.56 -5.56 0.76
N GLN A 80 -9.77 -6.05 -0.20
CA GLN A 80 -10.12 -6.03 -1.64
C GLN A 80 -10.37 -4.63 -2.22
N VAL A 81 -9.67 -3.61 -1.71
CA VAL A 81 -9.77 -2.22 -2.19
C VAL A 81 -8.77 -1.87 -3.31
N GLY A 82 -8.00 -2.84 -3.82
CA GLY A 82 -7.02 -2.66 -4.89
C GLY A 82 -5.62 -2.18 -4.46
N MET A 83 -5.41 -1.97 -3.16
CA MET A 83 -4.15 -1.44 -2.62
C MET A 83 -2.93 -2.32 -2.87
N THR A 84 -3.05 -3.65 -2.75
CA THR A 84 -1.94 -4.57 -3.01
C THR A 84 -1.47 -4.52 -4.47
N THR A 85 -2.40 -4.42 -5.43
CA THR A 85 -2.05 -4.26 -6.86
C THR A 85 -1.32 -2.94 -7.09
N LEU A 86 -1.79 -1.84 -6.48
CA LEU A 86 -1.10 -0.55 -6.50
C LEU A 86 0.30 -0.67 -5.91
N ALA A 87 0.47 -1.32 -4.75
CA ALA A 87 1.75 -1.49 -4.09
C ALA A 87 2.76 -2.27 -4.94
N ILE A 88 2.33 -3.32 -5.65
CA ILE A 88 3.18 -4.05 -6.60
C ILE A 88 3.61 -3.12 -7.74
N GLY A 89 2.66 -2.41 -8.36
CA GLY A 89 2.97 -1.48 -9.44
C GLY A 89 3.89 -0.34 -8.98
N PHE A 90 3.71 0.14 -7.75
CA PHE A 90 4.59 1.13 -7.13
C PHE A 90 6.01 0.58 -6.88
N ALA A 91 6.14 -0.65 -6.38
CA ALA A 91 7.44 -1.31 -6.21
C ALA A 91 8.20 -1.41 -7.54
N LEU A 92 7.49 -1.84 -8.59
CA LEU A 92 8.03 -1.91 -9.95
C LEU A 92 8.41 -0.53 -10.49
N TYR A 93 7.56 0.49 -10.28
CA TYR A 93 7.87 1.86 -10.65
C TYR A 93 9.16 2.36 -10.00
N CYS A 94 9.34 2.12 -8.69
CA CYS A 94 10.53 2.52 -7.95
C CYS A 94 11.81 1.87 -8.52
N VAL A 95 11.81 0.54 -8.70
CA VAL A 95 13.02 -0.18 -9.14
C VAL A 95 13.33 0.02 -10.62
N ILE A 96 12.32 0.13 -11.49
CA ILE A 96 12.50 0.24 -12.95
C ILE A 96 12.66 1.68 -13.41
N VAL A 97 11.86 2.61 -12.89
CA VAL A 97 11.87 4.01 -13.35
C VAL A 97 12.85 4.83 -12.53
N HIS A 98 12.75 4.74 -11.21
CA HIS A 98 13.59 5.54 -10.29
C HIS A 98 14.92 4.88 -9.93
N ARG A 99 15.12 3.61 -10.31
CA ARG A 99 16.35 2.84 -10.08
C ARG A 99 16.73 2.79 -8.58
N LEU A 100 15.74 2.50 -7.76
CA LEU A 100 15.84 2.38 -6.30
C LEU A 100 15.86 0.91 -5.87
N ASN A 101 16.50 0.60 -4.75
CA ASN A 101 16.37 -0.69 -4.08
C ASN A 101 15.10 -0.70 -3.22
N VAL A 102 14.28 -1.73 -3.38
CA VAL A 102 12.95 -1.81 -2.77
C VAL A 102 12.83 -3.09 -1.94
N GLY A 103 12.46 -2.95 -0.67
CA GLY A 103 12.04 -4.07 0.17
C GLY A 103 10.51 -4.15 0.22
N TYR A 104 9.95 -5.28 -0.19
CA TYR A 104 8.54 -5.62 -0.07
C TYR A 104 8.40 -6.73 0.97
N PHE A 105 7.98 -6.35 2.17
CA PHE A 105 7.88 -7.22 3.32
C PHE A 105 6.47 -7.75 3.52
N LEU A 106 6.40 -9.05 3.77
CA LEU A 106 5.19 -9.83 3.99
C LEU A 106 5.32 -10.65 5.28
N PRO A 107 4.23 -11.23 5.83
CA PRO A 107 4.26 -11.89 7.14
C PRO A 107 5.32 -13.00 7.30
N ASP A 108 5.44 -13.88 6.31
CA ASP A 108 6.40 -14.99 6.31
C ASP A 108 6.87 -15.32 4.90
N GLN A 109 7.89 -16.18 4.80
CA GLN A 109 8.55 -16.46 3.52
C GLN A 109 7.67 -17.28 2.58
N ASP A 110 6.81 -18.16 3.09
CA ASP A 110 5.87 -18.93 2.25
C ASP A 110 4.81 -18.02 1.64
N PHE A 111 4.33 -17.04 2.43
CA PHE A 111 3.46 -15.97 1.93
C PHE A 111 4.16 -15.16 0.84
N ALA A 112 5.42 -14.77 1.08
CA ALA A 112 6.24 -14.01 0.12
C ALA A 112 6.49 -14.79 -1.19
N ASP A 113 6.85 -16.07 -1.11
CA ASP A 113 7.10 -16.94 -2.25
C ASP A 113 5.82 -17.09 -3.10
N ARG A 114 4.68 -17.36 -2.46
CA ARG A 114 3.38 -17.45 -3.14
C ARG A 114 2.97 -16.12 -3.77
N PHE A 115 3.20 -15.00 -3.07
CA PHE A 115 2.92 -13.66 -3.57
C PHE A 115 3.77 -13.32 -4.80
N ASP A 116 5.07 -13.61 -4.76
CA ASP A 116 5.98 -13.45 -5.91
C ASP A 116 5.47 -14.25 -7.12
N GLN A 117 5.18 -15.54 -6.90
CA GLN A 117 4.77 -16.45 -7.97
C GLN A 117 3.44 -16.06 -8.61
N THR A 118 2.45 -15.66 -7.81
CA THR A 118 1.08 -15.43 -8.28
C THR A 118 0.77 -13.99 -8.66
N ARG A 119 1.56 -13.01 -8.19
CA ARG A 119 1.25 -11.58 -8.39
C ARG A 119 2.39 -10.82 -9.06
N VAL A 120 3.63 -10.94 -8.58
CA VAL A 120 4.75 -10.15 -9.09
C VAL A 120 5.31 -10.70 -10.40
N ARG A 121 5.61 -12.01 -10.47
CA ARG A 121 6.11 -12.63 -11.71
C ARG A 121 5.14 -12.47 -12.89
N PRO A 122 3.81 -12.63 -12.72
CA PRO A 122 2.88 -12.33 -13.79
C PRO A 122 2.91 -10.87 -14.24
N ALA A 123 3.06 -9.91 -13.32
CA ALA A 123 3.20 -8.50 -13.67
C ALA A 123 4.46 -8.22 -14.51
N LEU A 124 5.56 -8.94 -14.25
CA LEU A 124 6.80 -8.83 -15.04
C LEU A 124 6.72 -9.44 -16.45
N ARG A 125 5.76 -10.34 -16.69
CA ARG A 125 5.62 -11.08 -17.96
C ARG A 125 4.62 -10.44 -18.93
N ARG A 126 4.18 -9.21 -18.67
CA ARG A 126 3.20 -8.47 -19.48
C ARG A 126 3.76 -7.14 -19.97
N GLY A 127 3.05 -6.51 -20.91
CA GLY A 127 3.37 -5.15 -21.38
C GLY A 127 4.79 -5.00 -21.91
N ARG A 128 5.40 -3.83 -21.69
CA ARG A 128 6.78 -3.56 -22.12
C ARG A 128 7.79 -4.39 -21.34
N MET A 129 7.44 -4.76 -20.11
CA MET A 129 8.29 -5.58 -19.24
C MET A 129 8.61 -6.95 -19.85
N ALA A 130 7.62 -7.59 -20.50
CA ALA A 130 7.82 -8.87 -21.17
C ALA A 130 8.88 -8.81 -22.27
N SER A 131 8.88 -7.75 -23.08
CA SER A 131 9.88 -7.55 -24.14
C SER A 131 11.26 -7.30 -23.55
N LEU A 132 11.34 -6.45 -22.53
CA LEU A 132 12.59 -6.15 -21.85
C LEU A 132 13.21 -7.38 -21.14
N MET A 133 12.38 -8.26 -20.60
CA MET A 133 12.79 -9.55 -20.05
C MET A 133 13.31 -10.51 -21.12
N ARG A 134 12.60 -10.64 -22.26
CA ARG A 134 13.01 -11.51 -23.39
C ARG A 134 14.32 -11.07 -24.03
N GLU A 135 14.57 -9.77 -24.08
CA GLU A 135 15.80 -9.18 -24.60
C GLU A 135 17.02 -9.38 -23.68
N GLY A 136 16.88 -10.12 -22.57
CA GLY A 136 17.95 -10.36 -21.60
C GLY A 136 18.38 -9.12 -20.83
N LYS A 137 17.66 -8.00 -20.99
CA LYS A 137 17.97 -6.72 -20.34
C LYS A 137 17.61 -6.74 -18.85
N TYR A 138 16.75 -7.65 -18.42
CA TYR A 138 16.34 -7.83 -17.03
C TYR A 138 16.50 -9.31 -16.64
N LYS A 139 17.23 -9.57 -15.55
CA LYS A 139 17.41 -10.91 -15.00
C LYS A 139 16.34 -11.17 -13.94
N GLY A 140 15.09 -11.31 -14.36
CA GLY A 140 13.94 -11.41 -13.44
C GLY A 140 13.81 -12.73 -12.64
N ALA A 141 14.84 -13.55 -12.57
CA ALA A 141 14.86 -14.75 -11.73
C ALA A 141 16.26 -14.98 -11.15
N SER A 142 16.51 -14.35 -10.02
CA SER A 142 17.56 -14.79 -9.09
C SER A 142 16.89 -15.63 -7.97
N PRO A 143 17.60 -16.09 -6.91
CA PRO A 143 17.04 -16.94 -5.84
C PRO A 143 15.71 -16.42 -5.27
N LYS A 144 14.96 -17.32 -4.61
CA LYS A 144 13.61 -17.05 -4.04
C LYS A 144 13.51 -15.65 -3.41
N GLY A 145 12.54 -14.86 -3.87
CA GLY A 145 12.28 -13.51 -3.35
C GLY A 145 13.09 -12.37 -3.98
N LEU A 146 14.13 -12.61 -4.79
CA LEU A 146 14.96 -11.54 -5.34
C LEU A 146 14.78 -11.33 -6.86
N LYS A 147 14.51 -10.08 -7.24
CA LYS A 147 14.45 -9.64 -8.65
C LYS A 147 15.50 -8.59 -8.93
N GLU A 148 16.34 -8.85 -9.94
CA GLU A 148 17.43 -7.97 -10.36
C GLU A 148 17.04 -7.16 -11.60
N PHE A 149 17.28 -5.86 -11.55
CA PHE A 149 17.04 -4.90 -12.62
C PHE A 149 18.35 -4.14 -12.91
N PRO A 150 18.71 -3.86 -14.17
CA PRO A 150 19.88 -3.06 -14.51
C PRO A 150 19.74 -1.63 -13.97
N GLY A 151 20.84 -1.02 -13.55
CA GLY A 151 20.89 0.38 -13.12
C GLY A 151 22.20 1.04 -13.56
N ARG A 152 22.24 2.37 -13.53
CA ARG A 152 23.48 3.10 -13.76
C ARG A 152 24.41 2.87 -12.56
N GLY A 153 25.61 2.34 -12.81
CA GLY A 153 26.57 2.02 -11.75
C GLY A 153 26.25 0.75 -10.97
N GLY A 154 25.48 -0.18 -11.54
CA GLY A 154 25.20 -1.50 -10.94
C GLY A 154 23.72 -1.84 -10.89
N SER A 155 23.42 -3.06 -10.44
CA SER A 155 22.05 -3.57 -10.38
C SER A 155 21.21 -2.90 -9.29
N ARG A 156 19.89 -2.94 -9.46
CA ARG A 156 18.87 -2.54 -8.50
C ARG A 156 17.93 -3.69 -8.26
N PHE A 157 17.46 -3.78 -7.04
CA PHE A 157 16.80 -4.98 -6.58
C PHE A 157 15.43 -4.69 -6.00
N LEU A 158 14.48 -5.58 -6.31
CA LEU A 158 13.23 -5.74 -5.59
C LEU A 158 13.32 -7.02 -4.77
N TYR A 159 13.33 -6.85 -3.46
CA TYR A 159 13.32 -7.92 -2.47
C TYR A 159 11.89 -8.18 -2.03
N ILE A 160 11.43 -9.41 -2.13
CA ILE A 160 10.10 -9.87 -1.68
C ILE A 160 10.35 -10.90 -0.60
N LEU A 161 10.26 -10.47 0.65
CA LEU A 161 10.79 -11.22 1.79
C LEU A 161 9.73 -11.37 2.89
N GLY A 162 9.76 -12.54 3.53
CA GLY A 162 9.01 -12.80 4.75
C GLY A 162 9.71 -12.19 5.95
N LEU A 163 9.03 -11.32 6.69
CA LEU A 163 9.62 -10.58 7.82
C LEU A 163 9.62 -11.37 9.14
N ARG A 164 9.05 -12.58 9.18
CA ARG A 164 9.18 -13.49 10.34
C ARG A 164 10.63 -13.84 10.65
N ASP A 165 11.46 -13.99 9.62
CA ASP A 165 12.89 -14.23 9.77
C ASP A 165 13.63 -12.89 9.97
N ILE A 166 14.37 -12.78 11.07
CA ILE A 166 15.18 -11.60 11.39
C ILE A 166 16.27 -11.37 10.33
N GLY A 167 16.80 -12.43 9.71
CA GLY A 167 17.83 -12.34 8.66
C GLY A 167 17.34 -11.52 7.46
N ASN A 168 16.05 -11.62 7.13
CA ASN A 168 15.41 -10.83 6.09
C ASN A 168 15.21 -9.35 6.48
N ALA A 169 15.05 -9.06 7.77
CA ALA A 169 14.90 -7.70 8.28
C ALA A 169 16.22 -6.91 8.28
N ILE A 170 17.37 -7.60 8.36
CA ILE A 170 18.66 -6.97 8.62
C ILE A 170 19.68 -6.99 7.46
N SER A 171 19.43 -7.72 6.39
CA SER A 171 20.54 -8.10 5.49
C SER A 171 20.94 -7.07 4.43
N ILE A 172 20.13 -6.04 4.13
CA ILE A 172 20.27 -5.33 2.83
C ILE A 172 19.93 -3.83 2.92
N PRO A 173 20.73 -2.92 2.33
CA PRO A 173 20.39 -1.50 2.22
C PRO A 173 19.27 -1.27 1.18
N LEU A 174 18.31 -0.42 1.55
CA LEU A 174 17.10 -0.14 0.76
C LEU A 174 16.89 1.37 0.63
N ASP A 175 16.13 1.79 -0.38
CA ASP A 175 15.66 3.18 -0.53
C ASP A 175 14.16 3.31 -0.21
N VAL A 176 13.39 2.22 -0.43
CA VAL A 176 11.95 2.17 -0.25
C VAL A 176 11.56 0.91 0.51
N LEU A 177 10.75 1.08 1.56
CA LEU A 177 10.11 -0.01 2.30
C LEU A 177 8.63 -0.07 1.97
N ILE A 178 8.15 -1.24 1.61
CA ILE A 178 6.72 -1.55 1.48
C ILE A 178 6.43 -2.69 2.44
N ARG A 179 5.57 -2.44 3.42
CA ARG A 179 5.15 -3.41 4.43
C ARG A 179 3.67 -3.69 4.22
N ASP A 180 3.34 -4.85 3.66
CA ASP A 180 1.95 -5.29 3.48
C ASP A 180 1.56 -6.25 4.60
N GLU A 181 0.28 -6.19 4.98
CA GLU A 181 -0.29 -6.84 6.15
C GLU A 181 0.50 -6.56 7.45
N VAL A 182 0.76 -5.28 7.73
CA VAL A 182 1.52 -4.80 8.92
C VAL A 182 1.06 -5.44 10.23
N ASP A 183 -0.25 -5.62 10.43
CA ASP A 183 -0.82 -6.21 11.64
C ASP A 183 -0.43 -7.70 11.83
N ASP A 184 0.09 -8.36 10.78
CA ASP A 184 0.58 -9.74 10.78
C ASP A 184 2.12 -9.83 10.78
N LEU A 185 2.83 -8.69 10.74
CA LEU A 185 4.30 -8.65 10.80
C LEU A 185 4.79 -8.70 12.27
N PRO A 186 5.92 -9.37 12.57
CA PRO A 186 6.50 -9.34 13.91
C PRO A 186 6.94 -7.89 14.27
N PRO A 187 6.46 -7.31 15.39
CA PRO A 187 6.74 -5.91 15.73
C PRO A 187 8.23 -5.57 15.85
N ASP A 188 9.05 -6.50 16.37
CA ASP A 188 10.48 -6.23 16.54
C ASP A 188 11.22 -6.29 15.20
N ASN A 189 10.91 -7.24 14.33
CA ASN A 189 11.51 -7.31 12.99
C ASN A 189 11.07 -6.10 12.14
N LEU A 190 9.87 -5.58 12.36
CA LEU A 190 9.43 -4.33 11.75
C LEU A 190 10.33 -3.15 12.12
N LYS A 191 10.75 -3.04 13.39
CA LYS A 191 11.71 -2.01 13.83
C LYS A 191 13.04 -2.15 13.11
N TRP A 192 13.62 -3.35 13.12
CA TRP A 192 14.89 -3.65 12.44
C TRP A 192 14.88 -3.33 10.95
N SER A 193 13.74 -3.51 10.29
CA SER A 193 13.63 -3.18 8.87
C SER A 193 13.71 -1.67 8.58
N ASN A 194 13.42 -0.78 9.54
CA ASN A 194 13.61 0.67 9.37
C ASN A 194 15.09 1.00 9.16
N ASP A 195 15.98 0.35 9.89
CA ASP A 195 17.41 0.60 9.85
C ASP A 195 18.04 0.29 8.47
N ARG A 196 17.28 -0.30 7.54
CA ARG A 196 17.73 -0.59 6.17
C ARG A 196 17.63 0.60 5.24
N ILE A 197 16.85 1.61 5.59
CA ILE A 197 16.73 2.86 4.82
C ILE A 197 17.54 4.02 5.39
N ASP A 198 18.20 3.85 6.54
CA ASP A 198 18.93 4.92 7.26
C ASP A 198 20.01 5.61 6.41
N ALA A 199 20.69 4.85 5.55
CA ALA A 199 21.73 5.39 4.68
C ALA A 199 21.17 5.95 3.35
N SER A 200 19.88 5.77 3.08
CA SER A 200 19.27 6.19 1.82
C SER A 200 18.83 7.66 1.91
N PRO A 201 19.13 8.50 0.91
CA PRO A 201 18.69 9.89 0.88
C PRO A 201 17.18 10.06 0.65
N LEU A 202 16.45 8.99 0.31
CA LEU A 202 15.00 9.03 0.08
C LEU A 202 14.21 8.53 1.31
N ALA A 203 14.54 7.34 1.79
CA ALA A 203 13.97 6.71 2.99
C ALA A 203 12.43 6.73 3.01
N LEU A 204 11.82 6.21 1.93
CA LEU A 204 10.36 6.19 1.76
C LEU A 204 9.77 4.90 2.33
N THR A 205 8.78 5.03 3.22
CA THR A 205 8.03 3.88 3.76
C THR A 205 6.56 3.91 3.36
N LEU A 206 6.03 2.77 2.90
CA LEU A 206 4.62 2.51 2.64
C LEU A 206 4.12 1.35 3.52
N ASN A 207 3.21 1.64 4.45
CA ASN A 207 2.62 0.66 5.36
C ASN A 207 1.17 0.39 4.99
N LEU A 208 0.76 -0.87 4.89
CA LEU A 208 -0.59 -1.26 4.46
C LEU A 208 -1.09 -2.42 5.32
N ALA A 209 -2.32 -2.36 5.83
CA ALA A 209 -2.97 -3.52 6.45
C ALA A 209 -4.48 -3.33 6.61
N VAL A 210 -5.19 -4.44 6.79
CA VAL A 210 -6.51 -4.40 7.42
C VAL A 210 -6.30 -4.27 8.92
N GLY A 211 -6.52 -3.08 9.47
CA GLY A 211 -6.29 -2.81 10.88
C GLY A 211 -7.31 -3.52 11.77
N ARG A 212 -6.81 -4.35 12.69
CA ARG A 212 -7.66 -5.15 13.58
C ARG A 212 -7.76 -4.55 14.97
N THR A 213 -6.65 -4.07 15.51
CA THR A 213 -6.58 -3.65 16.91
C THR A 213 -6.51 -2.13 17.03
N PRO A 214 -7.49 -1.49 17.69
CA PRO A 214 -7.41 -0.07 18.01
C PRO A 214 -6.13 0.25 18.78
N GLY A 215 -5.46 1.32 18.38
CA GLY A 215 -4.20 1.79 18.99
C GLY A 215 -2.95 0.96 18.69
N ALA A 216 -3.02 -0.09 17.87
CA ALA A 216 -1.88 -0.93 17.50
C ALA A 216 -1.75 -1.11 15.99
N GLY A 217 -0.66 -1.76 15.54
CA GLY A 217 -0.43 -2.10 14.14
C GLY A 217 -0.59 -0.90 13.19
N ILE A 218 -1.27 -1.12 12.05
CA ILE A 218 -1.53 -0.06 11.08
C ILE A 218 -2.41 1.06 11.64
N HIS A 219 -3.25 0.79 12.65
CA HIS A 219 -4.06 1.85 13.26
C HIS A 219 -3.19 2.82 14.05
N ALA A 220 -2.23 2.33 14.83
CA ALA A 220 -1.26 3.21 15.50
C ALA A 220 -0.50 4.08 14.49
N MET A 221 -0.08 3.48 13.36
CA MET A 221 0.58 4.22 12.27
C MET A 221 -0.36 5.23 11.61
N TYR A 222 -1.63 4.88 11.43
CA TYR A 222 -2.64 5.82 10.95
C TYR A 222 -2.79 7.01 11.90
N GLU A 223 -2.91 6.74 13.19
CA GLU A 223 -3.05 7.73 14.26
C GLU A 223 -1.79 8.59 14.43
N ALA A 224 -0.60 8.11 14.03
CA ALA A 224 0.67 8.85 14.02
C ALA A 224 0.83 9.79 12.79
N GLY A 225 0.17 9.48 11.67
CA GLY A 225 0.16 10.33 10.47
C GLY A 225 -0.75 11.55 10.58
N ASP A 226 -1.40 11.97 9.50
CA ASP A 226 -2.35 13.10 9.48
C ASP A 226 -3.83 12.68 9.40
N ARG A 227 -4.11 11.38 9.46
CA ARG A 227 -5.45 10.82 9.68
C ARG A 227 -6.47 11.22 8.62
N ARG A 228 -6.12 11.11 7.34
CA ARG A 228 -7.03 11.42 6.24
C ARG A 228 -8.23 10.49 6.22
N ARG A 229 -9.41 11.08 5.98
CA ARG A 229 -10.68 10.37 5.80
C ARG A 229 -11.31 10.78 4.47
N TRP A 230 -11.95 9.81 3.81
CA TRP A 230 -12.67 10.04 2.57
C TRP A 230 -14.03 10.68 2.88
N ARG A 231 -14.17 11.96 2.57
CA ARG A 231 -15.39 12.73 2.79
C ARG A 231 -16.18 12.84 1.50
N VAL A 232 -17.45 12.45 1.56
CA VAL A 232 -18.41 12.57 0.45
C VAL A 232 -19.33 13.74 0.73
N ARG A 233 -19.38 14.70 -0.20
CA ARG A 233 -20.24 15.88 -0.11
C ARG A 233 -21.60 15.57 -0.72
N CYS A 234 -22.67 15.82 0.03
CA CYS A 234 -24.03 15.66 -0.47
C CYS A 234 -24.34 16.75 -1.52
N PRO A 235 -24.87 16.39 -2.72
CA PRO A 235 -25.24 17.39 -3.72
C PRO A 235 -26.46 18.23 -3.30
N ALA A 236 -27.35 17.72 -2.44
CA ALA A 236 -28.57 18.40 -2.03
C ALA A 236 -28.36 19.43 -0.91
N CYS A 237 -27.70 19.04 0.19
CA CYS A 237 -27.53 19.91 1.37
C CYS A 237 -26.09 20.40 1.59
N ARG A 238 -25.14 19.93 0.78
CA ARG A 238 -23.69 20.26 0.86
C ARG A 238 -22.98 19.75 2.12
N THR A 239 -23.66 19.07 3.05
CA THR A 239 -23.03 18.42 4.20
C THR A 239 -22.06 17.33 3.73
N GLU A 240 -20.94 17.22 4.44
CA GLU A 240 -19.93 16.21 4.19
C GLU A 240 -19.96 15.14 5.26
N SER A 241 -19.97 13.88 4.82
CA SER A 241 -19.95 12.74 5.72
C SER A 241 -18.81 11.81 5.35
N VAL A 242 -18.32 11.07 6.34
CA VAL A 242 -17.40 9.95 6.14
C VAL A 242 -18.25 8.69 6.13
N PRO A 243 -18.53 8.07 4.96
CA PRO A 243 -19.60 7.08 4.84
C PRO A 243 -19.52 5.93 5.84
N GLU A 244 -18.31 5.44 6.12
CA GLU A 244 -18.13 4.34 7.07
C GLU A 244 -18.50 4.66 8.53
N GLU A 245 -18.46 5.94 8.93
CA GLU A 245 -18.77 6.35 10.31
C GLU A 245 -20.28 6.32 10.59
N TYR A 246 -21.11 6.37 9.54
CA TYR A 246 -22.57 6.36 9.64
C TYR A 246 -23.18 5.00 9.29
N TRP A 247 -22.36 3.96 9.08
CA TRP A 247 -22.86 2.63 8.77
C TRP A 247 -23.55 1.97 10.00
N PRO A 248 -24.69 1.28 9.85
CA PRO A 248 -25.46 1.07 8.62
C PRO A 248 -26.50 2.17 8.34
N GLY A 249 -26.69 3.14 9.23
CA GLY A 249 -27.73 4.18 9.13
C GLY A 249 -27.63 5.09 7.90
N ILE A 250 -26.48 5.12 7.23
CA ILE A 250 -26.28 5.79 5.94
C ILE A 250 -27.03 5.10 4.78
N LEU A 251 -27.49 3.86 4.96
CA LEU A 251 -28.29 3.15 3.96
C LEU A 251 -29.76 3.56 4.04
N ARG A 252 -30.31 4.10 2.94
CA ARG A 252 -31.75 4.39 2.78
C ARG A 252 -32.21 3.94 1.40
N GLY A 253 -33.32 3.20 1.33
CA GLY A 253 -33.82 2.67 0.05
C GLY A 253 -32.81 1.77 -0.69
N GLY A 254 -31.89 1.13 0.05
CA GLY A 254 -30.86 0.27 -0.53
C GLY A 254 -29.62 0.98 -1.11
N ALA A 255 -29.58 2.31 -1.09
CA ALA A 255 -28.46 3.14 -1.55
C ALA A 255 -27.84 3.93 -0.39
N LEU A 256 -26.68 4.55 -0.62
CA LEU A 256 -26.07 5.48 0.33
C LEU A 256 -26.79 6.84 0.26
N ALA A 257 -27.21 7.33 1.41
CA ALA A 257 -27.96 8.57 1.55
C ALA A 257 -27.29 9.48 2.59
N CYS A 258 -27.42 10.79 2.40
CA CYS A 258 -26.87 11.78 3.30
C CYS A 258 -27.46 11.58 4.72
N PRO A 259 -26.63 11.50 5.77
CA PRO A 259 -27.11 11.38 7.13
C PRO A 259 -28.07 12.52 7.54
N GLU A 260 -27.80 13.74 7.07
CA GLU A 260 -28.60 14.93 7.37
C GLU A 260 -29.93 14.98 6.61
N CYS A 261 -29.90 15.06 5.27
CA CYS A 261 -31.10 15.33 4.48
C CYS A 261 -31.69 14.10 3.77
N GLY A 262 -31.01 12.95 3.80
CA GLY A 262 -31.42 11.74 3.09
C GLY A 262 -31.20 11.74 1.57
N GLY A 263 -30.67 12.83 0.99
CA GLY A 263 -30.35 12.89 -0.44
C GLY A 263 -29.29 11.87 -0.85
N ALA A 264 -29.39 11.34 -2.08
CA ALA A 264 -28.47 10.32 -2.58
C ALA A 264 -26.99 10.78 -2.55
N LEU A 265 -26.09 9.87 -2.17
CA LEU A 265 -24.64 10.11 -2.15
C LEU A 265 -23.94 9.32 -3.25
N GLU A 266 -23.13 10.02 -4.06
CA GLU A 266 -22.17 9.40 -4.97
C GLU A 266 -20.85 9.17 -4.23
N ARG A 267 -20.63 7.94 -3.77
CA ARG A 267 -19.46 7.60 -2.94
C ARG A 267 -18.11 7.72 -3.63
N ARG A 268 -18.07 7.71 -4.98
CA ARG A 268 -16.86 7.95 -5.78
C ARG A 268 -16.49 9.43 -5.84
N ALA A 269 -17.45 10.32 -5.64
CA ALA A 269 -17.26 11.77 -5.65
C ALA A 269 -16.82 12.33 -4.28
N GLY A 270 -15.98 11.59 -3.57
CA GLY A 270 -15.38 12.06 -2.33
C GLY A 270 -14.04 12.75 -2.55
N ARG A 271 -13.50 13.29 -1.46
CA ARG A 271 -12.11 13.75 -1.39
C ARG A 271 -11.51 13.39 -0.04
N TRP A 272 -10.19 13.29 0.03
CA TRP A 272 -9.53 13.11 1.31
C TRP A 272 -9.43 14.44 2.05
N VAL A 273 -9.72 14.38 3.35
CA VAL A 273 -9.52 15.50 4.26
C VAL A 273 -8.66 15.04 5.42
N ALA A 274 -7.52 15.72 5.61
CA ALA A 274 -6.61 15.46 6.71
C ALA A 274 -7.24 15.86 8.05
N GLY A 275 -7.02 15.04 9.08
CA GLY A 275 -7.43 15.34 10.45
C GLY A 275 -6.47 16.27 11.17
N ARG A 276 -5.22 16.38 10.70
CA ARG A 276 -4.21 17.32 11.20
C ARG A 276 -3.12 17.59 10.16
N ALA A 277 -2.23 18.55 10.42
CA ALA A 277 -1.05 18.75 9.58
C ALA A 277 0.02 17.71 9.91
N ASN A 278 0.47 16.93 8.93
CA ASN A 278 1.71 16.15 9.02
C ASN A 278 2.28 15.94 7.61
N ARG A 279 3.30 16.72 7.24
CA ARG A 279 3.90 16.60 5.89
C ARG A 279 4.82 15.39 5.77
N ARG A 280 5.36 14.86 6.87
CA ARG A 280 6.29 13.70 6.86
C ARG A 280 5.56 12.37 6.84
N HIS A 281 4.36 12.30 7.39
CA HIS A 281 3.59 11.07 7.49
C HIS A 281 2.14 11.29 7.06
N ARG A 282 1.86 10.89 5.81
CA ARG A 282 0.50 10.89 5.26
C ARG A 282 -0.18 9.57 5.63
N SER A 283 -1.31 9.63 6.30
CA SER A 283 -2.07 8.42 6.64
C SER A 283 -3.51 8.47 6.17
N TYR A 284 -4.02 7.33 5.68
CA TYR A 284 -5.31 7.21 5.01
C TYR A 284 -6.13 6.08 5.64
N ARG A 285 -7.43 6.32 5.84
CA ARG A 285 -8.41 5.26 6.15
C ARG A 285 -9.27 4.98 4.92
N LEU A 286 -8.97 3.89 4.22
CA LEU A 286 -9.59 3.51 2.95
C LEU A 286 -10.61 2.38 3.15
N SER A 287 -11.88 2.74 3.34
CA SER A 287 -12.98 1.77 3.45
C SER A 287 -13.38 1.19 2.08
N GLN A 288 -14.06 0.04 2.06
CA GLN A 288 -14.69 -0.49 0.84
C GLN A 288 -15.75 0.48 0.28
N LEU A 289 -16.35 1.32 1.12
CA LEU A 289 -17.34 2.32 0.70
C LEU A 289 -16.72 3.41 -0.17
N ALA A 290 -15.45 3.76 0.04
CA ALA A 290 -14.72 4.71 -0.81
C ALA A 290 -14.34 4.14 -2.20
N VAL A 291 -14.49 2.82 -2.41
CA VAL A 291 -14.08 2.15 -3.66
C VAL A 291 -15.30 1.70 -4.46
N GLY A 292 -15.66 2.48 -5.48
CA GLY A 292 -16.74 2.23 -6.45
C GLY A 292 -16.77 0.82 -7.03
N ALA A 293 -15.61 0.22 -7.29
CA ALA A 293 -15.45 -1.12 -7.86
C ALA A 293 -15.85 -2.25 -6.88
N VAL A 294 -15.89 -1.97 -5.57
CA VAL A 294 -16.45 -2.91 -4.59
C VAL A 294 -17.96 -2.74 -4.57
N ARG A 295 -18.71 -3.66 -5.20
CA ARG A 295 -20.18 -3.58 -5.30
C ARG A 295 -20.84 -3.37 -3.93
N LEU A 296 -21.65 -2.31 -3.80
CA LEU A 296 -22.38 -1.98 -2.56
C LEU A 296 -23.25 -3.15 -2.08
N GLU A 297 -23.90 -3.86 -3.00
CA GLU A 297 -24.71 -5.05 -2.66
C GLU A 297 -23.91 -6.15 -1.95
N ARG A 298 -22.62 -6.33 -2.26
CA ARG A 298 -21.79 -7.30 -1.53
C ARG A 298 -21.48 -6.81 -0.12
N ILE A 299 -21.32 -5.51 0.08
CA ILE A 299 -21.11 -4.92 1.41
C ILE A 299 -22.40 -5.06 2.25
N LYS A 300 -23.56 -4.75 1.66
CA LYS A 300 -24.88 -4.95 2.27
C LYS A 300 -25.13 -6.41 2.65
N ALA A 301 -24.86 -7.34 1.73
CA ALA A 301 -25.02 -8.77 1.99
C ALA A 301 -24.11 -9.27 3.12
N LYS A 302 -22.84 -8.83 3.15
CA LYS A 302 -21.93 -9.13 4.27
C LYS A 302 -22.47 -8.62 5.61
N TRP A 303 -23.01 -7.40 5.64
CA TRP A 303 -23.60 -6.84 6.86
C TRP A 303 -24.85 -7.60 7.29
N ALA A 304 -25.76 -7.91 6.36
CA ALA A 304 -26.98 -8.65 6.64
C ALA A 304 -26.73 -10.07 7.16
N ALA A 305 -25.59 -10.67 6.80
CA ALA A 305 -25.15 -11.98 7.27
C ALA A 305 -24.51 -11.96 8.67
N VAL A 306 -24.17 -10.79 9.23
CA VAL A 306 -23.59 -10.70 10.58
C VAL A 306 -24.62 -11.16 11.62
N ARG A 307 -24.17 -12.04 12.52
CA ARG A 307 -24.94 -12.57 13.66
C ARG A 307 -24.20 -12.40 14.98
N LEU A 308 -22.88 -12.54 14.97
CA LEU A 308 -22.06 -12.51 16.18
C LEU A 308 -21.27 -11.19 16.35
N PRO A 309 -20.92 -10.79 17.59
CA PRO A 309 -20.04 -9.66 17.84
C PRO A 309 -18.70 -9.74 17.11
N SER A 310 -18.07 -10.91 17.06
CA SER A 310 -16.81 -11.14 16.34
C SER A 310 -16.94 -10.95 14.81
N GLU A 311 -18.08 -11.32 14.23
CA GLU A 311 -18.39 -11.07 12.82
C GLU A 311 -18.62 -9.59 12.55
N LYS A 312 -19.25 -8.87 13.49
CA LYS A 312 -19.43 -7.42 13.44
C LYS A 312 -18.08 -6.71 13.49
N ALA A 313 -17.19 -7.12 14.39
CA ALA A 313 -15.83 -6.61 14.47
C ALA A 313 -15.06 -6.86 13.16
N ARG A 314 -15.12 -8.09 12.63
CA ARG A 314 -14.53 -8.43 11.32
C ARG A 314 -15.09 -7.56 10.19
N PHE A 315 -16.40 -7.30 10.18
CA PHE A 315 -17.02 -6.42 9.18
C PHE A 315 -16.49 -4.99 9.31
N ARG A 316 -16.41 -4.45 10.52
CA ARG A 316 -15.88 -3.10 10.79
C ARG A 316 -14.44 -2.96 10.29
N CYS A 317 -13.57 -3.93 10.60
CA CYS A 317 -12.19 -3.92 10.11
C CYS A 317 -12.13 -4.07 8.59
N SER A 318 -12.75 -5.11 8.02
CA SER A 318 -12.54 -5.50 6.63
C SER A 318 -13.38 -4.74 5.59
N ALA A 319 -14.51 -4.14 5.97
CA ALA A 319 -15.37 -3.37 5.06
C ALA A 319 -15.29 -1.88 5.35
N LEU A 320 -15.32 -1.49 6.62
CA LEU A 320 -15.36 -0.08 7.03
C LEU A 320 -13.96 0.51 7.27
N ALA A 321 -12.92 -0.33 7.33
CA ALA A 321 -11.57 0.08 7.74
C ALA A 321 -11.55 0.73 9.14
N ILE A 322 -12.49 0.36 10.01
CA ILE A 322 -12.58 0.81 11.39
C ILE A 322 -12.07 -0.32 12.28
N PRO A 323 -10.95 -0.15 12.98
CA PRO A 323 -10.40 -1.20 13.83
C PRO A 323 -11.35 -1.54 14.97
N ASP A 324 -11.44 -2.83 15.22
CA ASP A 324 -12.34 -3.45 16.17
C ASP A 324 -11.76 -4.82 16.51
N ALA A 325 -11.22 -4.93 17.73
CA ALA A 325 -10.63 -6.17 18.22
C ALA A 325 -11.70 -7.16 18.71
N GLY A 326 -12.99 -6.82 18.62
CA GLY A 326 -14.08 -7.64 19.13
C GLY A 326 -13.87 -7.96 20.60
N ASP A 327 -14.05 -9.23 20.96
CA ASP A 327 -13.90 -9.72 22.34
C ASP A 327 -12.45 -9.68 22.84
N THR A 328 -11.47 -9.42 21.96
CA THR A 328 -10.05 -9.29 22.34
C THR A 328 -9.63 -7.84 22.55
N GLN A 329 -10.58 -6.90 22.61
CA GLN A 329 -10.27 -5.49 22.81
C GLN A 329 -9.62 -5.24 24.19
N PRO A 330 -8.45 -4.60 24.24
CA PRO A 330 -7.81 -4.28 25.51
C PRO A 330 -8.71 -3.39 26.38
N ILE A 331 -8.77 -3.68 27.68
CA ILE A 331 -9.46 -2.82 28.65
C ILE A 331 -8.63 -1.55 28.83
N SER A 332 -9.15 -0.41 28.36
CA SER A 332 -8.48 0.89 28.48
C SER A 332 -9.03 1.72 29.64
N ARG A 333 -8.25 2.72 30.09
CA ARG A 333 -8.69 3.67 31.12
C ARG A 333 -9.92 4.47 30.65
N GLU A 334 -10.01 4.81 29.37
CA GLU A 334 -11.20 5.50 28.83
C GLU A 334 -12.45 4.60 28.83
N LEU A 335 -12.30 3.30 28.57
CA LEU A 335 -13.40 2.34 28.67
C LEU A 335 -13.88 2.25 30.13
N LEU A 336 -12.95 2.13 31.08
CA LEU A 336 -13.26 2.12 32.51
C LEU A 336 -13.94 3.43 32.95
N ALA A 337 -13.48 4.58 32.47
CA ALA A 337 -14.11 5.87 32.76
C ALA A 337 -15.55 5.94 32.22
N LYS A 338 -15.79 5.51 30.98
CA LYS A 338 -17.14 5.44 30.39
C LYS A 338 -18.06 4.49 31.16
N LEU A 339 -17.54 3.35 31.62
CA LEU A 339 -18.31 2.40 32.42
C LEU A 339 -18.66 2.96 33.80
N ARG A 340 -17.73 3.71 34.42
CA ARG A 340 -17.98 4.45 35.67
C ARG A 340 -19.06 5.51 35.51
N ASP A 341 -19.04 6.24 34.41
CA ASP A 341 -19.99 7.32 34.13
C ASP A 341 -21.38 6.79 33.70
N ALA A 342 -21.50 5.51 33.34
CA ALA A 342 -22.74 4.87 32.88
C ALA A 342 -23.60 4.23 33.99
N ALA A 343 -23.20 4.34 35.28
CA ALA A 343 -23.86 3.99 36.57
C ALA A 343 -25.04 2.97 36.63
N PRO A 344 -25.17 2.09 37.66
CA PRO A 344 -24.35 1.92 38.87
C PRO A 344 -23.71 0.53 38.89
N TYR A 345 -22.44 0.42 38.52
CA TYR A 345 -21.65 -0.77 38.78
C TYR A 345 -20.64 -0.44 39.86
N TYR A 346 -20.79 -1.05 41.04
CA TYR A 346 -19.79 -0.95 42.11
C TYR A 346 -18.56 -1.75 41.66
N LEU A 347 -17.62 -1.10 40.99
CA LEU A 347 -16.24 -1.55 40.99
C LEU A 347 -15.72 -1.28 42.42
N ALA A 348 -15.96 -2.22 43.32
CA ALA A 348 -15.38 -2.17 44.65
C ALA A 348 -13.86 -2.11 44.51
N GLU A 349 -13.21 -1.15 45.15
CA GLU A 349 -11.76 -1.15 45.28
C GLU A 349 -11.36 -2.48 45.93
N ALA A 350 -10.39 -3.17 45.33
CA ALA A 350 -9.82 -4.36 45.95
C ALA A 350 -9.26 -3.95 47.32
N PRO A 351 -9.56 -4.70 48.40
CA PRO A 351 -9.05 -4.37 49.73
C PRO A 351 -7.52 -4.29 49.70
N ALA A 352 -6.99 -3.29 50.41
CA ALA A 352 -5.61 -2.85 50.39
C ALA A 352 -4.59 -3.95 50.73
#